data_AF-A0A1J9R9P6-F1
#
_entry.id   AF-A0A1J9R9P6-F1
#
_cell.length_a   1.000
_cell.length_b   1.000
_cell.length_c   1.000
_cell.angle_alpha   90.00
_cell.angle_beta   90.00
_cell.angle_gamma   90.00
#
_symmetry.space_group_name_H-M   'P 1'
#
loop_
_entity.id
_entity.type
_entity.pdbx_description
1 polymer ?
#
loop_
_entity_poly.entity_id
_entity_poly.type
_entity_poly.pdbx_seq_one_letter_code
_entity_poly.pdbx_strand_id
1 'polypeptide(L)'
;MCLGYITMSKSEHGKRSPMQSMTKAVLIFCQLWTLGRAADSRVLTADGHPVVSSSNIPISKERAVPTPLDENGIQEFIGDYVQAAKNAMEAGFDGVEIHGANGYLCKASRIDQDSASKWPMQFQKPLDGFCPESANQRIAKLKGRRIAIAFGRFYSSNPDLPFRAFNHIPFTPYNRRTLYTPKSPIGYVDFVTSSQYEAWVSTKSEASPTLN
;
A
#
# COMPACT_ATOMS: atom_id res chain seq x y z
N MET A 1 -2.71 4.15 8.69
CA MET A 1 -1.55 3.28 8.42
C MET A 1 -1.96 2.33 7.31
N CYS A 2 -1.47 2.52 6.08
CA CYS A 2 -1.65 1.56 5.00
C CYS A 2 -0.43 0.64 4.99
N LEU A 3 -0.61 -0.66 5.22
CA LEU A 3 0.44 -1.65 5.01
C LEU A 3 0.45 -2.04 3.53
N GLY A 4 1.58 -1.80 2.86
CA GLY A 4 1.88 -2.38 1.56
C GLY A 4 2.74 -3.63 1.76
N TYR A 5 2.36 -4.74 1.16
CA TYR A 5 3.15 -5.97 1.16
C TYR A 5 3.75 -6.18 -0.23
N ILE A 6 5.05 -6.49 -0.28
CA ILE A 6 5.72 -6.90 -1.51
C ILE A 6 6.22 -8.32 -1.30
N THR A 7 5.57 -9.29 -1.94
CA THR A 7 6.14 -10.64 -2.05
C THR A 7 7.17 -10.63 -3.16
N MET A 8 8.45 -10.66 -2.81
CA MET A 8 9.54 -10.88 -3.77
C MET A 8 9.95 -12.35 -3.75
N SER A 9 9.89 -13.04 -4.89
CA SER A 9 10.57 -14.32 -5.05
C SER A 9 11.99 -14.07 -5.58
N LYS A 10 13.01 -14.55 -4.87
CA LYS A 10 14.33 -14.74 -5.47
C LYS A 10 14.25 -15.95 -6.39
N SER A 11 14.53 -15.78 -7.68
CA SER A 11 14.83 -16.92 -8.55
C SER A 11 16.30 -17.28 -8.39
N GLU A 12 16.58 -18.35 -7.64
CA GLU A 12 17.87 -19.01 -7.77
C GLU A 12 17.90 -19.69 -9.14
N HIS A 13 18.89 -19.31 -9.97
CA HIS A 13 19.11 -19.96 -11.25
C HIS A 13 19.59 -21.39 -11.01
N GLY A 14 18.70 -22.37 -11.17
CA GLY A 14 19.10 -23.79 -11.22
C GLY A 14 18.05 -24.80 -10.75
N LYS A 15 17.33 -25.38 -11.72
CA LYS A 15 16.82 -26.78 -11.73
C LYS A 15 15.90 -27.30 -10.60
N ARG A 16 15.09 -26.49 -9.90
CA ARG A 16 13.92 -26.99 -9.15
C ARG A 16 12.67 -26.17 -9.40
N SER A 17 11.49 -26.81 -9.36
CA SER A 17 10.22 -26.09 -9.45
C SER A 17 10.16 -25.08 -8.30
N PRO A 18 9.84 -23.79 -8.55
CA PRO A 18 10.04 -22.70 -7.60
C PRO A 18 9.20 -22.81 -6.31
N MET A 19 8.31 -23.81 -6.22
CA MET A 19 7.40 -23.98 -5.09
C MET A 19 7.91 -24.95 -3.99
N GLN A 20 9.00 -25.70 -4.23
CA GLN A 20 9.42 -26.80 -3.33
C GLN A 20 10.29 -26.37 -2.14
N SER A 21 10.79 -25.13 -2.10
CA SER A 21 11.65 -24.61 -1.02
C SER A 21 11.24 -23.18 -0.62
N MET A 22 10.04 -23.03 -0.04
CA MET A 22 9.61 -21.74 0.54
C MET A 22 9.80 -21.76 2.06
N THR A 23 10.97 -21.38 2.55
CA THR A 23 11.03 -20.63 3.82
C THR A 23 10.38 -19.27 3.50
N LYS A 24 9.30 -18.89 4.18
CA LYS A 24 8.51 -17.68 3.85
C LYS A 24 9.38 -16.41 4.02
N ALA A 25 10.06 -15.97 2.96
CA ALA A 25 10.61 -14.63 2.89
C ALA A 25 9.49 -13.69 2.41
N VAL A 26 8.72 -13.15 3.35
CA VAL A 26 7.78 -12.05 3.10
C VAL A 26 8.49 -10.77 3.50
N LEU A 27 8.43 -9.74 2.65
CA LEU A 27 8.92 -8.41 2.99
C LEU A 27 7.76 -7.49 3.36
N ILE A 28 7.97 -6.67 4.37
CA ILE A 28 7.01 -5.69 4.88
C ILE A 28 7.65 -4.29 4.92
N PHE A 29 6.96 -3.33 4.30
CA PHE A 29 7.41 -1.93 4.26
C PHE A 29 6.44 -1.05 5.05
N CYS A 30 6.97 -0.12 5.84
CA CYS A 30 6.18 0.86 6.55
C CYS A 30 5.93 2.09 5.66
N GLN A 31 4.67 2.37 5.32
CA GLN A 31 4.33 3.60 4.59
C GLN A 31 4.27 4.79 5.55
N LEU A 32 5.16 5.76 5.34
CA LEU A 32 5.21 7.02 6.08
C LEU A 32 4.34 8.06 5.39
N TRP A 33 3.45 8.69 6.15
CA TRP A 33 2.37 9.49 5.58
C TRP A 33 2.02 10.71 6.43
N THR A 34 2.08 11.89 5.80
CA THR A 34 1.60 13.16 6.37
C THR A 34 0.39 13.66 5.61
N LEU A 35 -0.71 13.91 6.33
CA LEU A 35 -2.00 14.25 5.73
C LEU A 35 -2.03 15.66 5.11
N GLY A 36 -1.32 16.63 5.70
CA GLY A 36 -1.39 18.04 5.31
C GLY A 36 -2.82 18.60 5.36
N ARG A 37 -3.22 19.40 4.37
CA ARG A 37 -4.58 19.96 4.26
C ARG A 37 -5.72 18.93 4.17
N ALA A 38 -5.41 17.64 3.99
CA ALA A 38 -6.40 16.57 4.05
C ALA A 38 -6.73 16.08 5.47
N ALA A 39 -5.98 16.52 6.48
CA ALA A 39 -6.23 16.18 7.88
C ALA A 39 -7.60 16.69 8.37
N ASP A 40 -8.24 15.92 9.25
CA ASP A 40 -9.42 16.39 9.97
C ASP A 40 -8.98 17.43 11.00
N SER A 41 -9.40 18.69 10.80
CA SER A 41 -9.01 19.80 11.66
C SER A 41 -9.44 19.61 13.11
N ARG A 42 -10.55 18.90 13.35
CA ARG A 42 -11.06 18.67 14.72
C ARG A 42 -10.10 17.81 15.53
N VAL A 43 -9.44 16.86 14.89
CA VAL A 43 -8.45 15.98 15.53
C VAL A 43 -7.18 16.76 15.82
N LEU A 44 -6.66 17.50 14.82
CA LEU A 44 -5.44 18.28 15.00
C LEU A 44 -5.59 19.39 16.04
N THR A 45 -6.70 20.14 16.04
CA THR A 45 -6.95 21.19 17.03
C THR A 45 -7.07 20.63 18.45
N ALA A 46 -7.64 19.44 18.62
CA ALA A 46 -7.72 18.79 19.94
C ALA A 46 -6.33 18.45 20.50
N ASP A 47 -5.38 18.10 19.62
CA ASP A 47 -3.99 17.83 19.97
C ASP A 47 -3.10 19.09 19.94
N GLY A 48 -3.68 20.28 19.73
CA GLY A 48 -2.94 21.55 19.70
C GLY A 48 -2.12 21.80 18.44
N HIS A 49 -2.38 21.06 17.36
CA HIS A 49 -1.67 21.18 16.09
C HIS A 49 -2.48 21.93 15.03
N PRO A 50 -1.85 22.78 14.20
CA PRO A 50 -2.52 23.43 13.07
C PRO A 50 -2.66 22.47 11.89
N VAL A 51 -3.62 22.76 11.01
CA VAL A 51 -3.64 22.16 9.66
C VAL A 51 -2.58 22.87 8.83
N VAL A 52 -1.63 22.13 8.25
CA VAL A 52 -0.53 22.68 7.46
C VAL A 52 -0.54 22.19 6.00
N SER A 53 0.03 22.99 5.09
CA SER A 53 0.19 22.64 3.68
C SER A 53 1.32 23.45 3.01
N SER A 54 1.54 23.24 1.71
CA SER A 54 2.46 24.04 0.89
C SER A 54 2.01 25.49 0.64
N SER A 55 0.71 25.75 0.78
CA SER A 55 0.08 27.06 0.58
C SER A 55 -1.14 27.17 1.49
N ASN A 56 -1.79 28.33 1.51
CA ASN A 56 -3.03 28.57 2.25
C ASN A 56 -4.29 28.17 1.46
N ILE A 57 -4.17 27.30 0.46
CA ILE A 57 -5.29 26.88 -0.39
C ILE A 57 -5.94 25.61 0.21
N PRO A 58 -7.21 25.68 0.66
CA PRO A 58 -7.93 24.52 1.19
C PRO A 58 -8.36 23.56 0.06
N ILE A 59 -8.66 22.30 0.41
CA ILE A 59 -9.14 21.29 -0.55
C ILE A 59 -10.54 21.64 -1.08
N SER A 60 -11.40 22.18 -0.23
CA SER A 60 -12.73 22.70 -0.57
C SER A 60 -13.11 23.85 0.35
N LYS A 61 -14.19 24.56 0.06
CA LYS A 61 -14.63 25.74 0.83
C LYS A 61 -15.01 25.39 2.28
N GLU A 62 -15.38 24.14 2.54
CA GLU A 62 -15.83 23.63 3.83
C GLU A 62 -14.68 23.12 4.71
N ARG A 63 -13.45 23.07 4.16
CA ARG A 63 -12.26 22.59 4.86
C ARG A 63 -11.50 23.76 5.48
N ALA A 64 -10.80 23.48 6.59
CA ALA A 64 -9.94 24.47 7.24
C ALA A 64 -8.90 25.02 6.25
N VAL A 65 -8.68 26.34 6.31
CA VAL A 65 -7.60 27.00 5.58
C VAL A 65 -6.27 26.56 6.23
N PRO A 66 -5.39 25.87 5.50
CA PRO A 66 -4.11 25.42 6.06
C PRO A 66 -3.14 26.58 6.24
N THR A 67 -2.27 26.48 7.25
CA THR A 67 -1.10 27.36 7.39
C THR A 67 -0.01 26.90 6.39
N PRO A 68 0.54 27.79 5.54
CA PRO A 68 1.68 27.47 4.70
C PRO A 68 2.90 27.12 5.56
N LEU A 69 3.60 26.04 5.20
CA LEU A 69 4.89 25.72 5.82
C LEU A 69 5.96 26.71 5.36
N ASP A 70 6.74 27.20 6.32
CA ASP A 70 7.98 27.91 6.06
C ASP A 70 9.17 26.93 5.97
N GLU A 71 10.37 27.47 5.75
CA GLU A 71 11.57 26.64 5.61
C GLU A 71 11.86 25.81 6.87
N ASN A 72 11.66 26.38 8.06
CA ASN A 72 11.87 25.68 9.32
C ASN A 72 10.89 24.52 9.47
N GLY A 73 9.60 24.75 9.23
CA GLY A 73 8.59 23.69 9.28
C GLY A 73 8.87 22.57 8.26
N ILE A 74 9.37 22.90 7.06
CA ILE A 74 9.79 21.89 6.08
C ILE A 74 10.94 21.04 6.64
N GLN A 75 11.95 21.65 7.26
CA GLN A 75 13.08 20.93 7.86
C GLN A 75 12.64 20.06 9.05
N GLU A 76 11.71 20.53 9.88
CA GLU A 76 11.10 19.75 10.96
C GLU A 76 10.41 18.50 10.42
N PHE A 77 9.56 18.63 9.39
CA PHE A 77 8.93 17.48 8.75
C PHE A 77 9.96 16.50 8.17
N ILE A 78 11.03 17.00 7.54
CA ILE A 78 12.12 16.13 7.06
C ILE A 78 12.72 15.34 8.23
N GLY A 79 12.98 16.02 9.35
CA GLY A 79 13.44 15.39 10.60
C GLY A 79 12.50 14.31 11.09
N ASP A 80 11.19 14.57 11.10
CA ASP A 80 10.16 13.61 11.51
C ASP A 80 10.13 12.38 10.60
N TYR A 81 10.23 12.55 9.28
CA TYR A 81 10.32 11.42 8.35
C TYR A 81 11.57 10.57 8.58
N VAL A 82 12.72 11.21 8.84
CA VAL A 82 13.97 10.50 9.15
C VAL A 82 13.81 9.73 10.46
N GLN A 83 13.23 10.32 11.49
CA GLN A 83 13.03 9.65 12.77
C GLN A 83 12.02 8.50 12.65
N ALA A 84 10.90 8.71 11.96
CA ALA A 84 9.91 7.66 11.70
C ALA A 84 10.51 6.50 10.89
N ALA A 85 11.39 6.78 9.94
CA ALA A 85 12.10 5.74 9.21
C ALA A 85 13.02 4.91 10.10
N LYS A 86 13.80 5.55 10.98
CA LYS A 86 14.63 4.85 11.97
C LYS A 86 13.78 3.96 12.88
N ASN A 87 12.68 4.49 13.41
CA ASN A 87 11.76 3.74 14.26
C ASN A 87 11.17 2.53 13.54
N ALA A 88 10.84 2.66 12.24
CA ALA A 88 10.35 1.54 11.44
C ALA A 88 11.42 0.45 11.26
N MET A 89 12.68 0.83 10.98
CA MET A 89 13.76 -0.15 10.88
C MET A 89 14.02 -0.86 12.22
N GLU A 90 13.98 -0.12 13.34
CA GLU A 90 14.12 -0.70 14.69
C GLU A 90 12.97 -1.64 15.05
N ALA A 91 11.76 -1.36 14.59
CA ALA A 91 10.60 -2.25 14.74
C ALA A 91 10.63 -3.50 13.84
N GLY A 92 11.67 -3.66 12.99
CA GLY A 92 11.87 -4.84 12.16
C GLY A 92 11.18 -4.80 10.79
N PHE A 93 10.78 -3.62 10.29
CA PHE A 93 10.36 -3.48 8.90
C PHE A 93 11.55 -3.65 7.94
N ASP A 94 11.32 -4.24 6.77
CA ASP A 94 12.35 -4.41 5.73
C ASP A 94 12.70 -3.11 5.01
N GLY A 95 11.85 -2.09 5.15
CA GLY A 95 12.09 -0.76 4.62
C GLY A 95 10.90 0.17 4.83
N VAL A 96 11.00 1.36 4.24
CA VAL A 96 9.97 2.39 4.29
C VAL A 96 9.55 2.85 2.90
N GLU A 97 8.27 3.22 2.77
CA GLU A 97 7.73 3.88 1.59
C GLU A 97 7.30 5.30 1.96
N ILE A 98 7.82 6.31 1.24
CA ILE A 98 7.39 7.70 1.42
C ILE A 98 6.09 7.92 0.62
N HIS A 99 4.99 8.27 1.30
CA HIS A 99 3.72 8.50 0.62
C HIS A 99 3.69 9.85 -0.13
N GLY A 100 4.19 9.86 -1.36
CA GLY A 100 4.22 11.01 -2.28
C GLY A 100 3.03 11.11 -3.26
N ALA A 101 1.86 10.57 -2.93
CA ALA A 101 0.73 10.42 -3.86
C ALA A 101 -0.60 10.88 -3.24
N ASN A 102 -1.71 10.68 -3.96
CA ASN A 102 -3.10 10.88 -3.48
C ASN A 102 -3.44 12.28 -2.93
N GLY A 103 -2.63 13.30 -3.25
CA GLY A 103 -2.90 14.70 -2.87
C GLY A 103 -2.57 15.06 -1.42
N TYR A 104 -1.86 14.18 -0.70
CA TYR A 104 -1.37 14.45 0.66
C TYR A 104 -0.15 15.39 0.65
N LEU A 105 0.41 15.72 1.83
CA LEU A 105 1.36 16.83 1.97
C LEU A 105 2.52 16.81 0.96
N CYS A 106 3.21 15.66 0.83
CA CYS A 106 4.33 15.50 -0.11
C CYS A 106 3.93 15.66 -1.59
N LYS A 107 2.65 15.48 -1.92
CA LYS A 107 2.10 15.70 -3.27
C LYS A 107 1.51 17.10 -3.45
N ALA A 108 1.00 17.71 -2.38
CA ALA A 108 0.32 19.01 -2.40
C ALA A 108 1.23 20.13 -2.93
N SER A 109 2.51 20.12 -2.57
CA SER A 109 3.51 21.08 -3.07
C SER A 109 3.60 21.13 -4.60
N ARG A 110 3.41 19.98 -5.27
CA ARG A 110 3.45 19.88 -6.73
C ARG A 110 2.15 20.32 -7.39
N ILE A 111 1.01 20.16 -6.71
CA ILE A 111 -0.30 20.59 -7.22
C ILE A 111 -0.40 22.12 -7.20
N ASP A 112 0.13 22.76 -6.16
CA ASP A 112 0.06 24.22 -6.03
C ASP A 112 0.99 24.95 -7.03
N GLN A 113 2.08 24.31 -7.50
CA GLN A 113 2.93 24.86 -8.57
C GLN A 113 2.35 24.68 -9.97
N ASP A 114 1.55 23.63 -10.20
CA ASP A 114 0.85 23.37 -11.44
C ASP A 114 -0.59 23.91 -11.35
N SER A 115 -0.76 25.24 -11.37
CA SER A 115 -2.08 25.83 -11.62
C SER A 115 -2.58 25.37 -13.00
N ALA A 116 -3.38 24.29 -13.01
CA ALA A 116 -4.36 23.84 -14.01
C ALA A 116 -3.99 23.79 -15.52
N SER A 117 -2.78 24.09 -15.98
CA SER A 117 -2.56 24.35 -17.42
C SER A 117 -1.57 23.43 -18.16
N LYS A 118 -0.85 22.50 -17.52
CA LYS A 118 0.26 21.80 -18.20
C LYS A 118 0.16 20.30 -18.43
N TRP A 119 -0.83 19.60 -17.89
CA TRP A 119 -0.98 18.16 -18.17
C TRP A 119 -2.45 17.73 -18.23
N PRO A 120 -3.01 17.42 -19.41
CA PRO A 120 -4.28 16.72 -19.48
C PRO A 120 -4.03 15.26 -19.12
N MET A 121 -3.90 14.95 -17.82
CA MET A 121 -4.05 13.57 -17.37
C MET A 121 -5.54 13.24 -17.44
N GLN A 122 -5.96 12.80 -18.63
CA GLN A 122 -7.27 12.25 -18.88
C GLN A 122 -7.47 11.07 -17.91
N PHE A 123 -8.29 11.26 -16.88
CA PHE A 123 -8.75 10.20 -15.98
C PHE A 123 -9.74 9.30 -16.75
N GLN A 124 -9.27 8.63 -17.80
CA GLN A 124 -10.05 7.67 -18.58
C GLN A 124 -9.76 6.25 -18.09
N LYS A 125 -10.41 5.90 -16.97
CA LYS A 125 -10.98 4.59 -16.61
C LYS A 125 -11.29 4.60 -15.12
N PRO A 126 -12.33 3.89 -14.66
CA PRO A 126 -12.65 3.86 -13.24
C PRO A 126 -11.41 3.44 -12.45
N LEU A 127 -11.24 4.05 -11.28
CA LEU A 127 -10.16 3.89 -10.30
C LEU A 127 -10.08 2.46 -9.74
N ASP A 128 -10.42 1.42 -10.51
CA ASP A 128 -10.65 0.04 -10.11
C ASP A 128 -9.38 -0.80 -9.96
N GLY A 129 -8.21 -0.19 -10.16
CA GLY A 129 -6.91 -0.82 -9.95
C GLY A 129 -6.69 -1.99 -10.91
N PHE A 130 -5.71 -2.83 -10.62
CA PHE A 130 -5.48 -4.05 -11.39
C PHE A 130 -6.39 -5.18 -10.91
N CYS A 131 -7.05 -5.86 -11.85
CA CYS A 131 -7.51 -7.25 -11.72
C CYS A 131 -6.44 -8.22 -12.28
N PRO A 132 -6.51 -9.53 -12.00
CA PRO A 132 -5.53 -10.51 -12.49
C PRO A 132 -5.25 -10.42 -13.99
N GLU A 133 -6.30 -10.31 -14.80
CA GLU A 133 -6.23 -10.27 -16.26
C GLU A 133 -5.50 -9.01 -16.71
N SER A 134 -5.89 -7.86 -16.16
CA SER A 134 -5.27 -6.57 -16.49
C SER A 134 -3.80 -6.50 -16.04
N ALA A 135 -3.46 -7.16 -14.92
CA ALA A 135 -2.09 -7.25 -14.42
C ALA A 135 -1.22 -8.09 -15.36
N ASN A 136 -1.70 -9.28 -15.75
CA ASN A 136 -1.02 -10.17 -16.69
C ASN A 136 -0.83 -9.51 -18.06
N GLN A 137 -1.87 -8.84 -18.57
CA GLN A 137 -1.77 -8.06 -19.81
C GLN A 137 -0.74 -6.93 -19.71
N ARG A 138 -0.63 -6.27 -18.55
CA ARG A 138 0.33 -5.20 -18.33
C ARG A 138 1.77 -5.71 -18.27
N ILE A 139 2.02 -6.81 -17.57
CA ILE A 139 3.34 -7.46 -17.50
C ILE A 139 3.78 -7.91 -18.90
N ALA A 140 2.89 -8.54 -19.67
CA ALA A 140 3.19 -8.99 -21.03
C ALA A 140 3.58 -7.84 -21.98
N LYS A 141 3.05 -6.64 -21.77
CA LYS A 141 3.36 -5.44 -22.56
C LYS A 141 4.68 -4.77 -22.18
N LEU A 142 5.21 -5.03 -20.99
CA LEU A 142 6.38 -4.33 -20.46
C LEU A 142 7.60 -5.26 -20.30
N LYS A 143 7.71 -6.25 -21.18
CA LYS A 143 8.85 -7.18 -21.24
C LYS A 143 10.19 -6.43 -21.24
N GLY A 144 11.16 -6.95 -20.49
CA GLY A 144 12.49 -6.35 -20.36
C GLY A 144 12.62 -5.28 -19.27
N ARG A 145 11.55 -4.98 -18.53
CA ARG A 145 11.57 -4.06 -17.37
C ARG A 145 11.39 -4.82 -16.06
N ARG A 146 11.98 -4.32 -14.99
CA ARG A 146 11.74 -4.80 -13.62
C ARG A 146 10.46 -4.16 -13.10
N ILE A 147 9.38 -4.92 -12.99
CA ILE A 147 8.05 -4.42 -12.64
C ILE A 147 7.46 -5.30 -11.55
N ALA A 148 6.84 -4.64 -10.57
CA ALA A 148 5.93 -5.24 -9.62
C ALA A 148 4.54 -4.62 -9.81
N ILE A 149 3.49 -5.38 -9.49
CA ILE A 149 2.10 -4.91 -9.46
C ILE A 149 1.58 -5.07 -8.04
N ALA A 150 1.13 -3.97 -7.45
CA ALA A 150 0.52 -3.96 -6.13
C ALA A 150 -1.01 -4.07 -6.24
N PHE A 151 -1.61 -4.87 -5.36
CA PHE A 151 -3.06 -5.02 -5.24
C PHE A 151 -3.50 -4.49 -3.88
N GLY A 152 -4.39 -3.50 -3.86
CA GLY A 152 -4.99 -2.98 -2.62
C GLY A 152 -6.24 -3.75 -2.24
N ARG A 153 -7.39 -3.36 -2.82
CA ARG A 153 -8.72 -3.90 -2.48
C ARG A 153 -8.82 -5.42 -2.56
N PHE A 154 -8.22 -6.04 -3.58
CA PHE A 154 -8.25 -7.50 -3.70
C PHE A 154 -7.39 -8.19 -2.64
N TYR A 155 -6.34 -7.54 -2.13
CA TYR A 155 -5.54 -8.11 -1.05
C TYR A 155 -6.32 -8.17 0.26
N SER A 156 -7.20 -7.19 0.51
CA SER A 156 -8.09 -7.21 1.67
C SER A 156 -9.01 -8.43 1.71
N SER A 157 -9.56 -8.86 0.57
CA SER A 157 -10.53 -9.96 0.50
C SER A 157 -9.94 -11.33 0.17
N ASN A 158 -8.63 -11.41 -0.08
CA ASN A 158 -7.94 -12.63 -0.49
C ASN A 158 -6.64 -12.79 0.31
N PRO A 159 -6.67 -13.41 1.50
CA PRO A 159 -5.47 -13.60 2.32
C PRO A 159 -4.39 -14.46 1.61
N ASP A 160 -4.80 -15.28 0.65
CA ASP A 160 -3.96 -16.11 -0.21
C ASP A 160 -3.77 -15.53 -1.63
N LEU A 161 -3.93 -14.21 -1.81
CA LEU A 161 -3.89 -13.56 -3.14
C LEU A 161 -2.67 -13.95 -4.01
N PRO A 162 -1.42 -14.01 -3.50
CA PRO A 162 -0.29 -14.45 -4.31
C PRO A 162 -0.45 -15.88 -4.85
N PHE A 163 -0.98 -16.80 -4.02
CA PHE A 163 -1.26 -18.17 -4.42
C PHE A 163 -2.34 -18.23 -5.49
N ARG A 164 -3.41 -17.44 -5.33
CA ARG A 164 -4.49 -17.36 -6.34
C ARG A 164 -3.98 -16.84 -7.67
N ALA A 165 -3.16 -15.77 -7.64
CA ALA A 165 -2.59 -15.18 -8.84
C ALA A 165 -1.70 -16.18 -9.59
N PHE A 166 -0.86 -16.92 -8.87
CA PHE A 166 0.05 -17.91 -9.46
C PHE A 166 -0.67 -19.11 -10.06
N ASN A 167 -1.72 -19.61 -9.38
CA ASN A 167 -2.46 -20.81 -9.80
C ASN A 167 -3.70 -20.48 -10.65
N HIS A 168 -3.86 -19.24 -11.12
CA HIS A 168 -5.00 -18.79 -11.91
C HIS A 168 -6.37 -19.04 -11.23
N ILE A 169 -6.42 -18.92 -9.91
CA ILE A 169 -7.65 -19.07 -9.13
C ILE A 169 -8.39 -17.71 -9.12
N PRO A 170 -9.71 -17.69 -9.36
CA PRO A 170 -10.50 -16.46 -9.27
C PRO A 170 -10.36 -15.76 -7.92
N PHE A 171 -10.26 -14.43 -7.95
CA PHE A 171 -10.20 -13.61 -6.75
C PHE A 171 -11.60 -13.44 -6.15
N THR A 172 -11.69 -13.56 -4.83
CA THR A 172 -12.87 -13.22 -4.06
C THR A 172 -13.13 -11.71 -4.17
N PRO A 173 -14.34 -11.28 -4.59
CA PRO A 173 -14.70 -9.86 -4.62
C PRO A 173 -14.59 -9.20 -3.25
N TYR A 174 -14.15 -7.95 -3.22
CA TYR A 174 -14.11 -7.15 -1.99
C TYR A 174 -15.44 -6.44 -1.75
N ASN A 175 -15.77 -6.20 -0.47
CA ASN A 175 -16.92 -5.41 -0.09
C ASN A 175 -16.50 -3.96 0.21
N ARG A 176 -16.92 -3.00 -0.63
CA ARG A 176 -16.59 -1.59 -0.43
C ARG A 176 -17.15 -1.01 0.86
N ARG A 177 -18.27 -1.52 1.36
CA ARG A 177 -18.96 -0.99 2.55
C ARG A 177 -18.18 -1.24 3.84
N THR A 178 -17.34 -2.27 3.86
CA THR A 178 -16.62 -2.71 5.06
C THR A 178 -15.18 -2.18 5.12
N LEU A 179 -14.64 -1.61 4.03
CA LEU A 179 -13.23 -1.20 3.94
C LEU A 179 -12.75 -0.24 5.04
N TYR A 180 -13.65 0.63 5.50
CA TYR A 180 -13.33 1.67 6.48
C TYR A 180 -14.25 1.60 7.71
N THR A 181 -14.93 0.47 7.95
CA THR A 181 -15.76 0.29 9.14
C THR A 181 -14.85 0.14 10.36
N PRO A 182 -14.82 1.11 11.29
CA PRO A 182 -13.88 1.07 12.40
C PRO A 182 -14.19 -0.09 13.35
N LYS A 183 -13.15 -0.80 13.81
CA LYS A 183 -13.21 -1.83 14.86
C LYS A 183 -14.16 -3.01 14.58
N SER A 184 -14.49 -3.27 13.31
CA SER A 184 -15.29 -4.42 12.90
C SER A 184 -14.39 -5.57 12.44
N PRO A 185 -14.61 -6.81 12.89
CA PRO A 185 -13.93 -7.97 12.32
C PRO A 185 -14.46 -8.31 10.91
N ILE A 186 -15.70 -7.91 10.62
CA ILE A 186 -16.39 -8.17 9.35
C ILE A 186 -15.77 -7.35 8.23
N GLY A 187 -15.35 -8.02 7.16
CA GLY A 187 -14.61 -7.44 6.05
C GLY A 187 -13.17 -7.06 6.39
N TYR A 188 -12.58 -7.66 7.41
CA TYR A 188 -11.19 -7.43 7.83
C TYR A 188 -10.42 -8.73 8.08
N VAL A 189 -10.81 -9.52 9.08
CA VAL A 189 -10.13 -10.80 9.44
C VAL A 189 -10.95 -12.05 9.11
N ASP A 190 -12.17 -11.87 8.62
CA ASP A 190 -13.15 -12.92 8.35
C ASP A 190 -13.10 -13.47 6.91
N PHE A 191 -12.17 -12.98 6.08
CA PHE A 191 -11.96 -13.52 4.74
C PHE A 191 -11.25 -14.87 4.77
N VAL A 192 -11.75 -15.82 3.98
CA VAL A 192 -11.22 -17.18 3.88
C VAL A 192 -10.26 -17.34 2.70
N THR A 193 -9.29 -18.22 2.90
CA THR A 193 -8.39 -18.75 1.87
C THR A 193 -9.16 -19.63 0.88
N SER A 194 -8.57 -19.90 -0.29
CA SER A 194 -9.15 -20.84 -1.26
C SER A 194 -9.01 -22.29 -0.79
N SER A 195 -9.95 -23.16 -1.18
CA SER A 195 -9.87 -24.59 -0.85
C SER A 195 -8.61 -25.25 -1.44
N GLN A 196 -8.13 -24.76 -2.59
CA GLN A 196 -6.87 -25.20 -3.19
C GLN A 196 -5.65 -24.80 -2.34
N TYR A 197 -5.68 -23.63 -1.70
CA TYR A 197 -4.63 -23.21 -0.79
C TYR A 197 -4.61 -24.09 0.47
N GLU A 198 -5.77 -24.38 1.05
CA GLU A 198 -5.88 -25.27 2.21
C GLU A 198 -5.37 -26.69 1.91
N ALA A 199 -5.73 -27.23 0.75
CA ALA A 199 -5.20 -28.52 0.30
C ALA A 199 -3.67 -28.48 0.12
N TRP A 200 -3.14 -27.42 -0.48
CA TRP A 200 -1.70 -27.25 -0.67
C TRP A 200 -0.95 -27.13 0.66
N VAL A 201 -1.45 -26.36 1.62
CA VAL A 201 -0.84 -26.23 2.95
C VAL A 201 -0.82 -27.59 3.66
N SER A 202 -1.91 -28.35 3.60
CA SER A 202 -2.03 -29.66 4.24
C SER A 202 -0.98 -30.66 3.73
N THR A 203 -0.70 -30.67 2.42
CA THR A 203 0.36 -31.53 1.85
C THR A 203 1.78 -31.16 2.30
N LYS A 204 1.99 -29.93 2.78
CA LYS A 204 3.30 -29.46 3.25
C LYS A 204 3.51 -29.65 4.74
N SER A 205 2.46 -29.62 5.56
CA SER A 205 2.57 -29.90 6.99
C SER A 205 2.96 -31.36 7.27
N GLU A 206 2.53 -32.29 6.41
CA GLU A 206 2.87 -33.71 6.54
C GLU A 206 4.33 -34.04 6.14
N ALA A 207 5.03 -33.12 5.48
CA ALA A 207 6.40 -33.30 5.02
C ALA A 207 7.48 -32.78 5.99
N SER A 208 7.11 -32.36 7.21
CA SER A 208 8.10 -31.92 8.22
C SER A 208 8.77 -33.14 8.87
N PRO A 209 10.09 -33.33 8.73
CA PRO A 209 10.77 -34.44 9.39
C PRO A 209 10.75 -34.21 10.91
N THR A 210 10.30 -35.23 11.65
CA THR A 210 10.52 -35.33 13.10
C THR A 210 12.01 -35.17 13.36
N LEU A 211 12.39 -34.09 14.04
CA LEU A 211 13.72 -33.92 14.61
C LEU A 211 13.87 -34.97 15.71
N ASN A 212 14.58 -36.06 15.39
CA ASN A 212 15.16 -36.97 16.37
C ASN A 212 16.50 -36.41 16.86
#